data_AF-A0A969IKJ0-F1
#
_entry.id   AF-A0A969IKJ0-F1
#
_cell.length_a   1.000
_cell.length_b   1.000
_cell.length_c   1.000
_cell.angle_alpha   90.00
_cell.angle_beta   90.00
_cell.angle_gamma   90.00
#
_symmetry.space_group_name_H-M   'P 1'
#
loop_
_entity.id
_entity.type
_entity.pdbx_description
1 polymer ?
#
loop_
_entity_poly.entity_id
_entity_poly.type
_entity_poly.pdbx_seq_one_letter_code
_entity_poly.pdbx_strand_id
1 'polypeptide(L)' 'LTGNAVDFRVRGNWRGVWAYLRSAGGVGGLKHYGGGLFHIDTGARRTW' A
#
# COMPACT_ATOMS: atom_id res chain seq x y z
N LEU A 1 -12.33 -4.19 -13.83
CA LEU A 1 -11.41 -3.31 -13.07
C LEU A 1 -12.21 -2.10 -12.60
N THR A 2 -12.44 -1.96 -11.30
CA THR A 2 -13.27 -0.87 -10.73
C THR A 2 -12.49 0.43 -10.51
N GLY A 3 -11.18 0.45 -10.77
CA GLY A 3 -10.32 1.62 -10.54
C GLY A 3 -9.92 1.85 -9.08
N ASN A 4 -10.21 0.90 -8.18
CA ASN A 4 -10.04 1.05 -6.74
C ASN A 4 -8.66 0.61 -6.21
N ALA A 5 -7.64 0.62 -7.05
CA ALA A 5 -6.29 0.19 -6.69
C ALA A 5 -5.23 1.06 -7.38
N VAL A 6 -4.08 1.23 -6.73
CA VAL A 6 -2.93 1.97 -7.27
C VAL A 6 -1.62 1.31 -6.88
N ASP A 7 -0.68 1.32 -7.83
CA ASP A 7 0.72 1.02 -7.59
C ASP A 7 1.55 2.29 -7.65
N PHE A 8 2.41 2.51 -6.66
CA PHE A 8 3.27 3.70 -6.61
C PHE A 8 4.61 3.40 -5.94
N ARG A 9 5.62 4.21 -6.25
CA ARG A 9 6.98 4.07 -5.70
C ARG A 9 7.35 5.23 -4.79
N VAL A 10 7.83 4.89 -3.60
CA VAL A 10 8.45 5.83 -2.65
C VAL A 10 9.96 5.64 -2.71
N ARG A 11 10.69 6.68 -3.15
CA ARG A 11 12.16 6.67 -3.20
C ARG A 11 12.83 7.06 -1.87
N GLY A 12 12.10 7.73 -0.98
CA GLY A 12 12.59 8.18 0.33
C GLY A 12 12.34 7.17 1.46
N ASN A 13 11.78 7.64 2.57
CA ASN A 13 11.48 6.81 3.74
C ASN A 13 10.29 5.85 3.50
N TRP A 14 10.50 4.82 2.69
CA TRP A 14 9.48 3.82 2.38
C TRP A 14 9.05 3.01 3.60
N ARG A 15 9.93 2.84 4.60
CA ARG A 15 9.61 2.14 5.86
C ARG A 15 8.57 2.91 6.67
N GLY A 16 8.70 4.23 6.74
CA GLY A 16 7.71 5.11 7.37
C GLY A 16 6.36 5.07 6.64
N VAL A 17 6.38 5.10 5.31
CA VAL A 17 5.16 4.97 4.51
C VAL A 17 4.48 3.61 4.74
N TRP A 18 5.25 2.50 4.78
CA TRP A 18 4.71 1.19 5.11
C TRP A 18 4.00 1.17 6.46
N ALA A 19 4.61 1.74 7.50
CA ALA A 19 3.99 1.83 8.83
C ALA A 19 2.68 2.64 8.81
N TYR A 20 2.67 3.76 8.08
CA TYR A 20 1.46 4.56 7.90
C TYR A 20 0.36 3.79 7.15
N LEU A 21 0.66 3.22 5.98
CA LEU A 21 -0.32 2.47 5.18
C LEU A 21 -0.89 1.27 5.94
N ARG A 22 -0.06 0.59 6.75
CA ARG A 22 -0.53 -0.48 7.64
C ARG A 22 -1.51 -0.01 8.71
N SER A 23 -1.58 1.26 9.06
CA SER A 23 -2.53 1.78 10.07
C SER A 23 -3.66 2.60 9.47
N ALA A 24 -3.54 3.03 8.20
CA ALA A 24 -4.55 3.81 7.51
C ALA A 24 -5.85 3.02 7.30
N GLY A 25 -6.95 3.53 7.87
CA GLY A 25 -8.26 2.86 7.82
C GLY A 25 -8.87 2.74 6.42
N GLY A 26 -8.47 3.60 5.47
CA GLY A 26 -8.91 3.53 4.08
C GLY A 26 -8.17 2.51 3.21
N VAL A 27 -7.12 1.88 3.74
CA VAL A 27 -6.34 0.87 3.01
C VAL A 27 -6.88 -0.52 3.35
N GLY A 28 -7.42 -1.17 2.33
CA GLY A 28 -7.83 -2.56 2.32
C GLY A 28 -6.65 -3.49 2.10
N GLY A 29 -6.33 -3.78 0.84
CA GLY A 29 -5.13 -4.51 0.48
C GLY A 29 -3.87 -3.65 0.55
N LEU A 30 -2.80 -4.21 1.09
CA LEU A 30 -1.45 -3.62 1.08
C LEU A 30 -0.40 -4.68 0.74
N LYS A 31 0.40 -4.41 -0.30
CA LYS A 31 1.57 -5.22 -0.65
C LYS A 31 2.80 -4.34 -0.82
N HIS A 32 3.94 -4.78 -0.30
CA HIS A 32 5.23 -4.18 -0.61
C HIS A 32 6.01 -5.12 -1.52
N TYR A 33 6.34 -4.66 -2.72
CA TYR A 33 7.12 -5.44 -3.68
C TYR A 33 8.65 -5.33 -3.46
N GLY A 34 9.08 -4.56 -2.46
CA GLY A 34 10.49 -4.20 -2.27
C GLY A 34 10.90 -2.93 -3.03
N GLY A 35 12.04 -2.35 -2.65
CA GLY A 35 12.58 -1.13 -3.28
C GLY A 35 11.65 0.10 -3.22
N GLY A 36 10.68 0.09 -2.30
CA GLY A 36 9.70 1.17 -2.13
C GLY A 36 8.51 1.13 -3.10
N LEU A 37 8.30 0.05 -3.86
CA LEU A 37 7.10 -0.12 -4.69
C LEU A 37 5.98 -0.75 -3.86
N PHE A 38 4.81 -0.12 -3.86
CA PHE A 38 3.63 -0.56 -3.12
C PHE A 38 2.46 -0.79 -4.05
N HIS A 39 1.58 -1.71 -3.63
CA HIS A 39 0.20 -1.79 -4.06
C HIS A 39 -0.70 -1.42 -2.88
N ILE A 40 -1.73 -0.62 -3.14
CA ILE A 40 -2.87 -0.48 -2.23
C ILE A 40 -4.20 -0.57 -2.98
N ASP A 41 -5.24 -1.04 -2.28
CA ASP A 41 -6.63 -1.02 -2.74
C ASP A 41 -7.61 -0.75 -1.59
N THR A 42 -8.88 -0.49 -1.91
CA THR A 42 -9.95 -0.21 -0.92
C THR A 42 -10.79 -1.44 -0.55
N GLY A 43 -10.33 -2.66 -0.88
CA GLY A 43 -11.04 -3.90 -0.59
C GLY A 43 -11.02 -4.30 0.88
N ALA A 44 -11.30 -5.57 1.16
CA ALA A 44 -11.14 -6.13 2.50
C ALA A 44 -9.68 -5.94 2.97
N ARG A 45 -9.49 -5.87 4.30
CA ARG A 45 -8.17 -5.63 4.87
C ARG A 45 -7.29 -6.88 4.79
N ARG A 46 -6.16 -6.80 4.09
CA ARG A 46 -5.25 -7.92 3.79
C ARG A 46 -3.83 -7.41 3.52
N THR A 47 -2.84 -8.22 3.89
CA THR A 47 -1.41 -7.92 3.68
C THR A 47 -0.69 -9.15 3.14
N TRP A 48 0.26 -8.98 2.22
CA TRP A 48 1.18 -10.02 1.71
C TRP A 48 2.62 -9.59 1.82
#